data_AF-A0AB38X0J1-F1
#
_entry.id   AF-A0AB38X0J1-F1
#
_cell.length_a   1.000
_cell.length_b   1.000
_cell.length_c   1.000
_cell.angle_alpha   90.00
_cell.angle_beta   90.00
_cell.angle_gamma   90.00
#
_symmetry.space_group_name_H-M   'P 1'
#
loop_
_entity.id
_entity.type
_entity.pdbx_description
1 polymer ?
#
loop_
_entity_poly.entity_id
_entity_poly.type
_entity_poly.pdbx_seq_one_letter_code
_entity_poly.pdbx_strand_id
1 'polypeptide(L)' 'MIRAHVTGAVLVLIVAIVAFDAGTAEPLNPYTAPPMLALGSGMAAAGAHCAAPPPK' A
#
# COMPACT_ATOMS: atom_id res chain seq x y z
N MET A 1 0.00 5.95 -35.99
CA MET A 1 1.13 6.24 -35.07
C MET A 1 0.72 6.92 -33.76
N ILE A 2 -0.34 7.73 -33.69
CA ILE A 2 -0.77 8.42 -32.45
C ILE A 2 -1.01 7.51 -31.24
N ARG A 3 -1.61 6.31 -31.45
CA ARG A 3 -1.95 5.37 -30.38
C ARG A 3 -0.71 4.91 -29.59
N ALA A 4 0.37 4.54 -30.29
CA ALA A 4 1.60 4.08 -29.66
C ALA A 4 2.28 5.18 -28.81
N HIS A 5 2.23 6.43 -29.26
CA HIS A 5 2.80 7.57 -28.53
C HIS A 5 2.01 7.87 -27.26
N VAL A 6 0.67 7.85 -27.36
CA VAL A 6 -0.21 8.05 -26.19
C VAL A 6 -0.03 6.91 -25.19
N THR A 7 -0.01 5.65 -25.64
CA THR A 7 0.25 4.50 -24.77
C THR A 7 1.62 4.63 -24.10
N GLY A 8 2.67 4.99 -24.84
CA GLY A 8 4.00 5.21 -24.27
C GLY A 8 4.01 6.30 -23.21
N ALA A 9 3.40 7.45 -23.48
CA ALA A 9 3.31 8.56 -22.53
C ALA A 9 2.56 8.17 -21.24
N VAL A 10 1.45 7.42 -21.35
CA VAL A 10 0.70 6.93 -20.19
C VAL A 10 1.55 5.95 -19.37
N LEU A 11 2.25 5.01 -20.01
CA LEU A 11 3.10 4.07 -19.30
C LEU A 11 4.25 4.77 -18.56
N VAL A 12 4.90 5.75 -19.20
CA VAL A 12 5.93 6.57 -18.57
C VAL A 12 5.38 7.31 -17.36
N LEU A 13 4.19 7.91 -17.48
CA LEU A 13 3.55 8.62 -16.37
C LEU A 13 3.25 7.67 -15.20
N ILE A 14 2.72 6.48 -15.46
CA ILE A 14 2.44 5.48 -14.43
C ILE A 14 3.72 5.09 -13.69
N VAL A 15 4.79 4.78 -14.43
CA VAL A 15 6.08 4.42 -13.83
C VAL A 15 6.63 5.57 -12.98
N ALA A 16 6.53 6.81 -13.46
CA ALA A 16 6.99 7.98 -12.72
C ALA A 16 6.22 8.17 -11.39
N ILE A 17 4.89 8.02 -11.42
CA ILE A 17 4.05 8.13 -10.22
C ILE A 17 4.40 7.03 -9.21
N VAL A 18 4.54 5.78 -9.66
CA VAL A 18 4.87 4.65 -8.77
C VAL A 18 6.26 4.83 -8.15
N ALA A 19 7.25 5.29 -8.94
CA ALA A 19 8.59 5.54 -8.43
C ALA A 19 8.61 6.68 -7.40
N PHE A 20 7.82 7.74 -7.63
CA PHE A 20 7.69 8.84 -6.69
C PHE A 20 7.00 8.42 -5.38
N ASP A 21 5.90 7.67 -5.48
CA ASP A 21 5.19 7.10 -4.33
C ASP A 21 6.13 6.21 -3.50
N ALA A 22 6.81 5.26 -4.13
CA ALA A 22 7.74 4.36 -3.43
C ALA A 22 8.95 5.08 -2.80
N GLY A 23 9.40 6.19 -3.39
CA GLY A 23 10.51 6.99 -2.86
C GLY A 23 10.13 7.94 -1.72
N THR A 24 8.83 8.24 -1.56
CA THR A 24 8.32 9.17 -0.54
C THR A 24 7.45 8.50 0.53
N ALA A 25 7.02 7.26 0.29
CA ALA A 25 6.20 6.49 1.22
C ALA A 25 6.95 6.20 2.53
N GLU A 26 6.23 6.37 3.64
CA GLU A 26 6.70 5.94 4.95
C GLU A 26 6.64 4.41 5.06
N PRO A 27 7.54 3.76 5.83
CA PRO A 27 7.48 2.33 6.05
C PRO A 27 6.09 1.91 6.58
N LEU A 28 5.54 0.83 6.02
CA LEU A 28 4.25 0.31 6.46
C LEU A 28 4.32 -0.04 7.95
N ASN A 29 3.48 0.61 8.76
CA ASN A 29 3.32 0.27 10.16
C ASN A 29 2.25 -0.84 10.29
N PRO A 30 2.63 -2.10 10.57
CA PRO A 30 1.67 -3.20 10.64
C PRO A 30 0.70 -3.12 11.83
N TYR A 31 0.96 -2.24 12.81
CA TYR A 31 0.12 -2.05 13.98
C TYR A 31 -1.01 -1.03 13.75
N THR A 32 -0.80 -0.07 12.83
CA THR A 32 -1.78 0.97 12.53
C THR A 32 -2.37 0.84 11.13
N ALA A 33 -1.73 0.05 10.26
CA ALA A 33 -2.22 -0.20 8.92
C ALA A 33 -3.50 -1.06 8.99
N PRO A 34 -4.54 -0.71 8.22
CA PRO A 34 -5.70 -1.59 8.07
C PRO A 34 -5.27 -2.91 7.41
N PRO A 35 -5.95 -4.02 7.71
CA PRO A 35 -5.63 -5.32 7.13
C PRO A 35 -5.73 -5.27 5.60
N MET A 36 -4.69 -5.74 4.90
CA MET A 36 -4.65 -5.86 3.44
C MET A 36 -5.80 -6.73 2.89
N LEU A 37 -6.26 -7.70 3.69
CA LEU A 37 -7.36 -8.61 3.38
C LEU A 37 -8.29 -8.70 4.60
N ALA A 38 -9.50 -8.17 4.47
CA ALA A 38 -10.53 -8.23 5.50
C ALA A 38 -11.52 -9.38 5.18
N LEU A 39 -11.10 -10.62 5.36
CA LEU A 39 -11.90 -11.83 5.08
C LEU A 39 -13.07 -12.07 6.09
N GLY A 40 -13.42 -11.06 6.91
CA GLY A 40 -14.54 -11.10 7.84
C GLY A 40 -14.16 -11.10 9.33
N SER A 41 -15.12 -10.68 10.17
CA SER A 41 -15.08 -10.28 11.59
C SER A 41 -14.54 -8.88 11.92
N GLY A 42 -13.72 -8.26 11.04
CA GLY A 42 -13.18 -6.91 11.29
C GLY A 42 -12.20 -6.83 12.47
N MET A 43 -11.92 -7.95 13.14
CA MET A 43 -10.91 -8.06 14.20
C MET A 43 -9.52 -8.26 13.58
N ALA A 44 -8.94 -7.18 13.06
CA ALA A 44 -7.50 -7.14 12.81
C ALA A 44 -6.78 -7.07 14.16
N ALA A 45 -6.11 -8.15 14.56
CA ALA A 45 -5.23 -8.27 15.73
C ALA A 45 -5.67 -7.48 16.99
N ALA A 46 -6.98 -7.46 17.28
CA ALA A 46 -7.52 -6.71 18.41
C ALA A 46 -7.31 -7.49 19.71
N GLY A 47 -6.19 -7.22 20.40
CA GLY A 47 -6.07 -7.41 21.86
C GLY A 47 -6.15 -8.83 22.43
N ALA A 48 -6.01 -9.89 21.62
CA ALA A 48 -5.86 -11.25 22.17
C ALA A 48 -4.55 -11.37 22.96
N HIS A 49 -4.49 -12.31 23.90
CA HIS A 49 -3.30 -12.53 24.75
C HIS A 49 -2.01 -12.84 23.96
N CYS A 50 -2.13 -13.27 22.70
CA CYS A 50 -1.01 -13.51 21.77
C CYS A 50 -0.85 -12.41 20.70
N ALA A 51 -1.57 -11.29 20.80
CA ALA A 51 -1.44 -10.19 19.85
C ALA A 51 -0.11 -9.45 20.06
N ALA A 52 0.42 -8.88 18.98
CA ALA A 52 1.69 -8.17 19.02
C ALA A 52 1.60 -6.96 19.98
N PRO A 53 2.64 -6.70 20.78
CA PRO A 53 2.60 -5.67 21.82
C PRO A 53 2.37 -4.28 21.21
N PRO A 54 1.68 -3.36 21.93
CA PRO A 54 1.43 -2.02 21.43
C PRO A 54 2.76 -1.28 21.19
N PRO A 55 2.81 -0.37 20.19
CA PRO A 55 3.98 0.46 19.97
C PRO A 55 4.30 1.30 21.22
N LYS A 56 5.58 1.66 21.38
CA LYS A 56 6.08 2.47 22.49
C LYS A 56 5.54 3.88 22.46
#